data_AF-A0A9X1Y6N3-F1
#
_entry.id   AF-A0A9X1Y6N3-F1
#
_cell.length_a   1.000
_cell.length_b   1.000
_cell.length_c   1.000
_cell.angle_alpha   90.00
_cell.angle_beta   90.00
_cell.angle_gamma   90.00
#
_symmetry.space_group_name_H-M   'P 1'
#
loop_
_entity.id
_entity.type
_entity.pdbx_description
1 polymer ?
#
loop_
_entity_poly.entity_id
_entity_poly.type
_entity_poly.pdbx_seq_one_letter_code
_entity_poly.pdbx_strand_id
1 'polypeptide(L)'
;MLPIRPLPSVTGPAAANPPAGRGGFRVGDAPARPEEAAPVTAPALPVGLLGLQEEDGARERDRRAWRRGQALLRELQAMQRELLGGLADPARPARLAALAEGEAAADPALRETLDALVLRARLEIARRGAAVLGGAPSSK
;
A
#
# COMPACT_ATOMS: atom_id res chain seq x y z
N MET A 1 19.93 -26.15 30.68
CA MET A 1 20.47 -24.85 30.26
C MET A 1 20.85 -24.96 28.79
N LEU A 2 20.04 -24.42 27.88
CA LEU A 2 20.20 -24.57 26.43
C LEU A 2 20.80 -23.27 25.84
N PRO A 3 21.88 -23.32 25.05
CA PRO A 3 22.46 -22.13 24.43
C PRO A 3 21.58 -21.62 23.27
N ILE A 4 21.36 -20.31 23.24
CA ILE A 4 20.64 -19.62 22.16
C ILE A 4 21.55 -19.55 20.93
N ARG A 5 21.04 -20.02 19.77
CA ARG A 5 21.72 -19.86 18.47
C ARG A 5 21.32 -18.51 17.84
N PRO A 6 22.28 -17.68 17.39
CA PRO A 6 21.96 -16.47 16.64
C PRO A 6 21.49 -16.82 15.21
N LEU A 7 20.57 -16.02 14.67
CA LEU A 7 20.12 -16.09 13.27
C LEU A 7 21.04 -15.25 12.37
N PRO A 8 21.22 -15.62 11.08
CA PRO A 8 22.05 -14.87 10.15
C PRO A 8 21.40 -13.53 9.76
N SER A 9 22.21 -12.47 9.70
CA SER A 9 21.79 -11.18 9.19
C SER A 9 21.68 -11.20 7.66
N VAL A 10 20.56 -10.76 7.09
CA VAL A 10 20.41 -10.59 5.64
C VAL A 10 21.04 -9.26 5.23
N THR A 11 22.19 -9.31 4.58
CA THR A 11 22.84 -8.15 3.96
C THR A 11 22.27 -7.93 2.56
N GLY A 12 21.66 -6.76 2.32
CA GLY A 12 21.20 -6.37 0.98
C GLY A 12 22.37 -6.05 0.03
N PRO A 13 22.21 -6.19 -1.29
CA PRO A 13 23.28 -5.93 -2.25
C PRO A 13 23.58 -4.43 -2.36
N ALA A 14 24.84 -4.06 -2.12
CA ALA A 14 25.33 -2.71 -2.40
C ALA A 14 25.54 -2.52 -3.91
N ALA A 15 24.89 -1.50 -4.49
CA ALA A 15 25.12 -1.13 -5.89
C ALA A 15 26.47 -0.40 -6.02
N ALA A 16 27.43 -1.01 -6.70
CA ALA A 16 28.74 -0.42 -6.97
C ALA A 16 28.69 0.54 -8.17
N ASN A 17 29.23 1.75 -8.01
CA ASN A 17 29.44 2.69 -9.11
C ASN A 17 30.60 2.20 -10.03
N PRO A 18 30.48 2.29 -11.37
CA PRO A 18 31.59 2.02 -12.26
C PRO A 18 32.65 3.16 -12.19
N PRO A 19 33.95 2.84 -12.25
CA PRO A 19 35.02 3.85 -12.17
C PRO A 19 35.20 4.65 -13.47
N ALA A 20 35.73 5.87 -13.33
CA ALA A 20 35.96 6.80 -14.43
C ALA A 20 37.09 6.35 -15.39
N GLY A 21 36.83 6.41 -16.69
CA GLY A 21 37.85 6.26 -17.74
C GLY A 21 38.63 7.55 -18.01
N ARG A 22 39.92 7.46 -18.37
CA ARG A 22 40.84 8.60 -18.54
C ARG A 22 41.70 8.49 -19.81
N GLY A 23 41.65 9.52 -20.68
CA GLY A 23 42.45 9.71 -21.93
C GLY A 23 41.78 9.11 -23.18
N GLY A 24 41.72 9.67 -24.40
CA GLY A 24 42.17 10.95 -25.03
C GLY A 24 41.39 11.12 -26.37
N PHE A 25 41.71 11.97 -27.35
CA PHE A 25 42.79 12.95 -27.55
C PHE A 25 42.21 14.38 -27.77
N ARG A 26 42.20 14.96 -29.00
CA ARG A 26 41.85 16.37 -29.26
C ARG A 26 41.33 16.71 -30.67
N VAL A 27 40.43 17.71 -30.68
CA VAL A 27 40.21 18.83 -31.64
C VAL A 27 39.98 18.56 -33.12
N GLY A 28 38.82 19.01 -33.60
CA GLY A 28 38.54 19.45 -34.96
C GLY A 28 37.72 20.76 -34.91
N ASP A 29 37.94 21.64 -35.90
CA ASP A 29 37.56 23.06 -35.96
C ASP A 29 36.13 23.46 -35.52
N ALA A 30 36.02 24.70 -35.02
CA ALA A 30 34.75 25.38 -34.84
C ALA A 30 34.46 26.30 -36.04
N PRO A 31 33.21 26.30 -36.55
CA PRO A 31 32.64 27.55 -37.03
C PRO A 31 31.28 27.86 -36.42
N ALA A 32 30.96 29.16 -36.42
CA ALA A 32 29.66 29.76 -36.13
C ALA A 32 29.04 29.51 -34.73
N ARG A 33 29.23 30.50 -33.86
CA ARG A 33 28.25 30.89 -32.82
C ARG A 33 26.87 31.00 -33.49
N PRO A 34 25.87 30.17 -33.14
CA PRO A 34 24.47 30.54 -33.39
C PRO A 34 24.19 31.83 -32.62
N GLU A 35 23.34 32.69 -33.16
CA GLU A 35 22.95 33.93 -32.51
C GLU A 35 22.48 33.68 -31.07
N GLU A 36 22.61 34.70 -30.23
CA GLU A 36 21.93 34.75 -28.94
C GLU A 36 20.42 34.76 -29.20
N ALA A 37 19.84 33.57 -29.27
CA ALA A 37 18.40 33.42 -29.19
C ALA A 37 17.97 34.09 -27.89
N ALA A 38 17.23 35.20 -28.02
CA ALA A 38 16.64 35.89 -26.89
C ALA A 38 15.95 34.86 -26.00
N PRO A 39 16.02 34.99 -24.66
CA PRO A 39 15.39 34.02 -23.77
C PRO A 39 13.91 33.98 -24.13
N VAL A 40 13.50 32.89 -24.81
CA VAL A 40 12.09 32.57 -24.98
C VAL A 40 11.62 32.30 -23.58
N THR A 41 10.95 33.30 -22.99
CA THR A 41 10.22 33.17 -21.74
C THR A 41 9.12 32.16 -22.01
N ALA A 42 9.47 30.87 -21.93
CA ALA A 42 8.49 29.80 -21.89
C ALA A 42 7.50 30.20 -20.79
N PRO A 43 6.19 30.19 -21.07
CA PRO A 43 5.22 30.47 -20.03
C PRO A 43 5.53 29.50 -18.90
N ALA A 44 5.80 30.02 -17.70
CA ALA A 44 6.07 29.21 -16.54
C ALA A 44 4.85 28.31 -16.34
N LEU A 45 4.96 27.05 -16.76
CA LEU A 45 3.87 26.09 -16.67
C LEU A 45 3.45 26.05 -15.20
N PRO A 46 2.14 25.99 -14.89
CA PRO A 46 1.67 26.05 -13.52
C PRO A 46 1.88 24.69 -12.83
N VAL A 47 3.15 24.28 -12.68
CA VAL A 47 3.60 23.10 -11.94
C VAL A 47 3.06 23.12 -10.50
N GLY A 48 2.94 24.32 -9.92
CA GLY A 48 2.29 24.52 -8.62
C GLY A 48 0.79 24.21 -8.58
N LEU A 49 0.05 24.32 -9.69
CA LEU A 49 -1.37 23.93 -9.73
C LEU A 49 -1.55 22.40 -9.83
N LEU A 50 -0.64 21.71 -10.53
CA LEU A 50 -0.70 20.24 -10.63
C LEU A 50 -0.39 19.59 -9.28
N GLY A 51 0.64 20.06 -8.57
CA GLY A 51 0.97 19.55 -7.23
C GLY A 51 -0.18 19.70 -6.23
N LEU A 52 -0.90 20.83 -6.25
CA LEU A 52 -2.09 21.03 -5.39
C LEU A 52 -3.22 20.05 -5.72
N GLN A 53 -3.44 19.71 -6.99
CA GLN A 53 -4.46 18.73 -7.40
C GLN A 53 -4.10 17.31 -6.95
N GLU A 54 -2.83 16.93 -7.01
CA GLU A 54 -2.34 15.63 -6.54
C GLU A 54 -2.47 15.49 -5.01
N GLU A 55 -2.17 16.55 -4.25
CA GLU A 55 -2.36 16.59 -2.80
C GLU A 55 -3.83 16.41 -2.38
N ASP A 56 -4.76 17.09 -3.03
CA ASP A 56 -6.20 16.97 -2.71
C ASP A 56 -6.75 15.58 -3.07
N GLY A 57 -6.24 14.97 -4.15
CA GLY A 57 -6.49 13.57 -4.48
C GLY A 57 -5.96 12.59 -3.44
N ALA A 58 -4.78 12.86 -2.85
CA ALA A 58 -4.26 12.07 -1.73
C ALA A 58 -5.13 12.21 -0.47
N ARG A 59 -5.48 13.44 -0.09
CA ARG A 59 -6.32 13.74 1.09
C ARG A 59 -7.69 13.06 1.02
N GLU A 60 -8.35 13.05 -0.14
CA GLU A 60 -9.65 12.38 -0.26
C GLU A 60 -9.53 10.84 -0.29
N ARG A 61 -8.44 10.27 -0.84
CA ARG A 61 -8.15 8.84 -0.70
C ARG A 61 -7.96 8.43 0.76
N ASP A 62 -7.21 9.20 1.53
CA ASP A 62 -7.03 8.95 2.97
C ASP A 62 -8.35 9.05 3.75
N ARG A 63 -9.19 10.05 3.45
CA ARG A 63 -10.53 10.16 4.04
C ARG A 63 -11.42 8.96 3.72
N ARG A 64 -11.35 8.42 2.50
CA ARG A 64 -12.07 7.19 2.09
C ARG A 64 -11.52 5.96 2.80
N ALA A 65 -10.21 5.79 2.83
CA ALA A 65 -9.51 4.71 3.53
C ALA A 65 -9.83 4.70 5.03
N TRP A 66 -9.84 5.86 5.68
CA TRP A 66 -10.20 5.99 7.10
C TRP A 66 -11.65 5.59 7.38
N ARG A 67 -12.61 6.06 6.58
CA ARG A 67 -14.03 5.65 6.69
C ARG A 67 -14.20 4.14 6.50
N ARG A 68 -13.47 3.55 5.56
CA ARG A 68 -13.45 2.09 5.29
C ARG A 68 -12.85 1.30 6.46
N GLY A 69 -11.74 1.75 7.04
CA GLY A 69 -11.13 1.16 8.24
C GLY A 69 -12.05 1.20 9.46
N GLN A 70 -12.77 2.30 9.69
CA GLN A 70 -13.78 2.41 10.74
C GLN A 70 -14.95 1.42 10.54
N ALA A 71 -15.39 1.21 9.29
CA ALA A 71 -16.41 0.21 8.98
C ALA A 71 -15.91 -1.22 9.22
N LEU A 72 -14.68 -1.55 8.79
CA LEU A 72 -14.04 -2.85 9.07
C LEU A 72 -13.96 -3.13 10.58
N LEU A 73 -13.50 -2.16 11.38
CA LEU A 73 -13.42 -2.29 12.83
C LEU A 73 -14.78 -2.56 13.47
N ARG A 74 -15.84 -1.86 13.04
CA ARG A 74 -17.21 -2.06 13.55
C ARG A 74 -17.73 -3.47 13.23
N GLU A 75 -17.55 -3.94 12.01
CA GLU A 75 -17.99 -5.27 11.60
C GLU A 75 -17.20 -6.38 12.31
N LEU A 76 -15.88 -6.22 12.51
CA LEU A 76 -15.04 -7.14 13.26
C LEU A 76 -15.42 -7.19 14.75
N GLN A 77 -15.63 -6.04 15.40
CA GLN A 77 -16.09 -6.00 16.79
C GLN A 77 -17.48 -6.59 16.98
N ALA A 78 -18.40 -6.33 16.05
CA ALA A 78 -19.72 -6.96 16.08
C ALA A 78 -19.60 -8.49 15.93
N MET A 79 -18.74 -8.99 15.03
CA MET A 79 -18.45 -10.43 14.94
C MET A 79 -17.92 -11.02 16.25
N GLN A 80 -17.04 -10.30 16.96
CA GLN A 80 -16.53 -10.76 18.27
C GLN A 80 -17.65 -10.85 19.31
N ARG A 81 -18.61 -9.91 19.32
CA ARG A 81 -19.78 -9.97 20.21
C ARG A 81 -20.71 -11.14 19.86
N GLU A 82 -20.91 -11.42 18.57
CA GLU A 82 -21.70 -12.58 18.10
C GLU A 82 -21.12 -13.91 18.56
N LEU A 83 -19.78 -14.06 18.55
CA LEU A 83 -19.10 -15.26 19.05
C LEU A 83 -19.32 -15.49 20.56
N LEU A 84 -19.49 -14.41 21.34
CA LEU A 84 -19.82 -14.49 22.76
C LEU A 84 -21.31 -14.71 23.02
N GLY A 85 -22.19 -14.20 22.15
CA GLY A 85 -23.64 -14.31 22.27
C GLY A 85 -24.26 -15.55 21.61
N GLY A 86 -23.50 -16.33 20.83
CA GLY A 86 -23.97 -17.52 20.12
C GLY A 86 -24.85 -17.25 18.89
N LEU A 87 -25.16 -15.98 18.58
CA LEU A 87 -25.99 -15.57 17.45
C LEU A 87 -25.10 -14.93 16.37
N ALA A 88 -24.70 -15.70 15.36
CA ALA A 88 -23.88 -15.21 14.25
C ALA A 88 -24.73 -14.67 13.09
N ASP A 89 -24.41 -13.47 12.59
CA ASP A 89 -25.04 -12.93 11.38
C ASP A 89 -24.44 -13.61 10.12
N PRO A 90 -25.24 -14.30 9.30
CA PRO A 90 -24.77 -14.98 8.09
C PRO A 90 -24.35 -14.01 6.97
N ALA A 91 -24.84 -12.77 6.96
CA ALA A 91 -24.49 -11.76 5.96
C ALA A 91 -23.18 -11.00 6.29
N ARG A 92 -22.69 -11.11 7.54
CA ARG A 92 -21.48 -10.40 8.00
C ARG A 92 -20.21 -10.71 7.20
N PRO A 93 -19.90 -11.96 6.79
CA PRO A 93 -18.73 -12.25 5.97
C PRO A 93 -18.75 -11.54 4.61
N ALA A 94 -19.93 -11.41 3.98
CA ALA A 94 -20.08 -10.71 2.72
C ALA A 94 -19.84 -9.19 2.87
N ARG A 95 -20.32 -8.58 3.96
CA ARG A 95 -20.03 -7.16 4.26
C ARG A 95 -18.55 -6.93 4.54
N LEU A 96 -17.89 -7.82 5.28
CA LEU A 96 -16.44 -7.77 5.48
C LEU A 96 -15.66 -7.92 4.17
N ALA A 97 -16.10 -8.79 3.25
CA ALA A 97 -15.48 -8.92 1.93
C ALA A 97 -15.59 -7.61 1.13
N ALA A 98 -16.79 -7.02 1.06
CA ALA A 98 -17.02 -5.76 0.36
C ALA A 98 -16.21 -4.58 0.93
N LEU A 99 -15.93 -4.58 2.25
CA LEU A 99 -15.09 -3.56 2.91
C LEU A 99 -13.59 -3.85 2.81
N ALA A 100 -13.21 -5.12 2.63
CA ALA A 100 -11.82 -5.52 2.42
C ALA A 100 -11.31 -5.05 1.05
N GLU A 101 -12.18 -5.07 0.05
CA GLU A 101 -11.93 -4.46 -1.25
C GLU A 101 -11.94 -2.93 -1.18
N GLY A 102 -11.07 -2.29 -1.96
CA GLY A 102 -10.96 -0.83 -2.05
C GLY A 102 -9.52 -0.33 -2.11
N GLU A 103 -9.36 0.93 -2.51
CA GLU A 103 -8.05 1.58 -2.67
C GLU A 103 -7.25 1.67 -1.37
N ALA A 104 -5.92 1.58 -1.50
CA ALA A 104 -4.98 1.83 -0.42
C ALA A 104 -4.91 3.33 -0.09
N ALA A 105 -4.64 3.65 1.19
CA ALA A 105 -4.36 5.01 1.62
C ALA A 105 -3.10 5.58 0.96
N ALA A 106 -3.04 6.90 0.83
CA ALA A 106 -1.85 7.64 0.42
C ALA A 106 -0.87 7.77 1.60
N ASP A 107 -1.38 8.06 2.81
CA ASP A 107 -0.59 8.01 4.05
C ASP A 107 -0.08 6.57 4.32
N PRO A 108 1.24 6.35 4.42
CA PRO A 108 1.80 5.04 4.72
C PRO A 108 1.31 4.43 6.05
N ALA A 109 1.09 5.23 7.09
CA ALA A 109 0.69 4.73 8.41
C ALA A 109 -0.77 4.27 8.44
N LEU A 110 -1.66 5.05 7.83
CA LEU A 110 -3.05 4.64 7.59
C LEU A 110 -3.13 3.42 6.68
N ARG A 111 -2.27 3.31 5.66
CA ARG A 111 -2.21 2.16 4.76
C ARG A 111 -1.85 0.88 5.51
N GLU A 112 -0.75 0.88 6.27
CA GLU A 112 -0.31 -0.27 7.07
C GLU A 112 -1.40 -0.72 8.06
N THR A 113 -2.03 0.25 8.74
CA THR A 113 -3.13 -0.02 9.67
C THR A 113 -4.33 -0.65 8.96
N LEU A 114 -4.69 -0.14 7.78
CA LEU A 114 -5.81 -0.65 6.98
C LEU A 114 -5.51 -2.04 6.41
N ASP A 115 -4.29 -2.30 5.94
CA ASP A 115 -3.85 -3.60 5.44
C ASP A 115 -3.92 -4.68 6.54
N ALA A 116 -3.55 -4.34 7.78
CA ALA A 116 -3.71 -5.23 8.94
C ALA A 116 -5.19 -5.56 9.23
N LEU A 117 -6.10 -4.58 9.11
CA LEU A 117 -7.55 -4.80 9.25
C LEU A 117 -8.12 -5.66 8.11
N VAL A 118 -7.69 -5.43 6.88
CA VAL A 118 -8.06 -6.22 5.69
C VAL A 118 -7.58 -7.66 5.83
N LEU A 119 -6.34 -7.88 6.28
CA LEU A 119 -5.81 -9.22 6.58
C LEU A 119 -6.66 -9.92 7.65
N ARG A 120 -7.03 -9.22 8.73
CA ARG A 120 -7.89 -9.81 9.76
C ARG A 120 -9.27 -10.18 9.22
N ALA A 121 -9.90 -9.31 8.42
CA ALA A 121 -11.18 -9.59 7.79
C ALA A 121 -11.11 -10.83 6.88
N ARG A 122 -10.08 -10.94 6.03
CA ARG A 122 -9.84 -12.10 5.16
C ARG A 122 -9.66 -13.40 5.96
N LEU A 123 -8.93 -13.36 7.09
CA LEU A 123 -8.76 -14.52 7.98
C LEU A 123 -10.09 -14.99 8.59
N GLU A 124 -10.98 -14.09 9.00
CA GLU A 124 -12.29 -14.48 9.55
C GLU A 124 -13.25 -15.04 8.50
N ILE A 125 -13.23 -14.48 7.28
CA ILE A 125 -13.98 -15.02 6.14
C ILE A 125 -13.50 -16.44 5.83
N ALA A 126 -12.19 -16.64 5.70
CA ALA A 126 -11.59 -17.95 5.43
C ALA A 126 -11.90 -18.98 6.54
N ARG A 127 -11.81 -18.58 7.81
CA ARG A 127 -12.15 -19.43 8.96
C ARG A 127 -13.60 -19.93 8.91
N ARG A 128 -14.54 -19.05 8.54
CA ARG A 128 -15.96 -19.41 8.39
C ARG A 128 -16.20 -20.34 7.19
N GLY A 129 -15.53 -20.12 6.06
CA GLY A 129 -15.56 -21.05 4.93
C GLY A 129 -15.03 -22.45 5.29
N ALA A 130 -13.91 -22.52 6.02
CA ALA A 130 -13.35 -23.79 6.51
C ALA A 130 -14.28 -24.47 7.54
N ALA A 131 -14.91 -23.72 8.44
CA ALA A 131 -15.85 -24.26 9.42
C ALA A 131 -17.10 -24.88 8.78
N VAL A 132 -17.62 -24.29 7.69
CA VAL A 132 -18.72 -24.87 6.90
C VAL A 132 -18.31 -26.20 6.27
N LEU A 133 -17.08 -26.33 5.79
CA LEU A 133 -16.56 -27.57 5.18
C LEU A 133 -16.22 -28.66 6.22
N GLY A 134 -15.87 -28.29 7.45
CA GLY A 134 -15.62 -29.22 8.55
C GLY A 134 -16.89 -29.68 9.30
N GLY A 135 -18.02 -29.01 9.08
CA GLY A 135 -19.29 -29.23 9.77
C GLY A 135 -20.29 -30.10 9.00
N ALA A 136 -19.85 -31.20 8.38
CA ALA A 136 -20.78 -32.18 7.81
C ALA A 136 -21.63 -32.81 8.94
N PRO A 137 -22.97 -32.88 8.81
CA PRO A 137 -23.79 -33.46 9.85
C PRO A 137 -23.55 -34.98 9.95
N SER A 138 -23.27 -35.47 11.15
CA SER A 138 -23.40 -36.90 11.46
C SER A 138 -24.87 -37.30 11.37
N SER A 139 -25.29 -37.73 10.18
CA SER A 139 -26.55 -38.47 10.03
C SER A 139 -26.51 -39.73 10.88
N LYS A 140 -27.49 -39.86 11.78
CA LYS A 140 -27.94 -41.13 12.35
C LYS A 140 -29.22 -41.56 11.65
#